data_AF-A0A937XJI4-F1
#
_entry.id   AF-A0A937XJI4-F1
#
_cell.length_a   1.000
_cell.length_b   1.000
_cell.length_c   1.000
_cell.angle_alpha   90.00
_cell.angle_beta   90.00
_cell.angle_gamma   90.00
#
_symmetry.space_group_name_H-M   'P 1'
#
loop_
_entity.id
_entity.type
_entity.pdbx_description
1 polymer ?
#
loop_
_entity_poly.entity_id
_entity_poly.type
_entity_poly.pdbx_seq_one_letter_code
_entity_poly.pdbx_strand_id
1 'polypeptide(L)'
;ELLRLGLPIGGTAFIDVSAFASIALLIAPYGAAASASQQIASSLTGVVYMFSLSLANATMVLTAQRLGAEKIHEAREMARLGMKTAMATAAFMALCLFFGKDMLANAYATDPAVAETAALLIAWLAIHQWLDSLQLQYAFVLRAHKVASLPFWIYVACLWGIGLGGGAWLSFSGLFGSFQDARAFWWAGIVACAAASIALGMLTNRTWQRVLSSCVGQAQPH
;
A
#
# COMPACT_ATOMS: atom_id res chain seq x y z
N GLU A 1 -7.14 26.23 1.16
CA GLU A 1 -7.21 24.93 1.89
C GLU A 1 -7.17 23.73 0.93
N LEU A 2 -8.03 23.70 -0.10
CA LEU A 2 -8.10 22.59 -1.09
C LEU A 2 -6.76 22.23 -1.74
N LEU A 3 -5.99 23.21 -2.24
CA LEU A 3 -4.67 22.94 -2.86
C LEU A 3 -3.63 22.40 -1.86
N ARG A 4 -3.68 22.85 -0.60
CA ARG A 4 -2.74 22.43 0.45
C ARG A 4 -2.94 20.97 0.87
N LEU A 5 -4.16 20.47 0.77
CA LEU A 5 -4.51 19.06 1.01
C LEU A 5 -4.38 18.23 -0.27
N GLY A 6 -4.87 18.75 -1.39
CA GLY A 6 -4.89 18.07 -2.67
C GLY A 6 -3.50 17.79 -3.23
N LEU A 7 -2.54 18.72 -3.06
CA LEU A 7 -1.19 18.55 -3.59
C LEU A 7 -0.45 17.36 -2.94
N PRO A 8 -0.40 17.22 -1.59
CA PRO A 8 0.16 16.01 -0.97
C PRO A 8 -0.59 14.71 -1.31
N ILE A 9 -1.93 14.76 -1.46
CA ILE A 9 -2.71 13.57 -1.83
C ILE A 9 -2.37 13.12 -3.26
N GLY A 10 -2.35 14.05 -4.21
CA GLY A 10 -1.90 13.78 -5.58
C GLY A 10 -0.44 13.30 -5.61
N GLY A 11 0.41 13.91 -4.78
CA GLY A 11 1.80 13.49 -4.57
C GLY A 11 1.91 12.03 -4.09
N THR A 12 1.10 11.60 -3.12
CA THR A 12 1.10 10.20 -2.68
C THR A 12 0.77 9.24 -3.81
N ALA A 13 -0.30 9.53 -4.57
CA ALA A 13 -0.69 8.68 -5.70
C ALA A 13 0.36 8.67 -6.82
N PHE A 14 1.01 9.81 -7.06
CA PHE A 14 2.10 9.91 -8.03
C PHE A 14 3.30 9.05 -7.61
N ILE A 15 3.69 9.10 -6.33
CA ILE A 15 4.79 8.27 -5.80
C ILE A 15 4.47 6.78 -5.93
N ASP A 16 3.25 6.37 -5.60
CA ASP A 16 2.81 4.97 -5.76
C ASP A 16 2.93 4.51 -7.23
N VAL A 17 2.29 5.25 -8.15
CA VAL A 17 2.25 4.87 -9.58
C VAL A 17 3.64 4.94 -10.22
N SER A 18 4.41 5.99 -9.92
CA SER A 18 5.77 6.14 -10.47
C SER A 18 6.71 5.05 -9.98
N ALA A 19 6.62 4.63 -8.71
CA ALA A 19 7.44 3.53 -8.18
C ALA A 19 7.18 2.23 -8.96
N PHE A 20 5.91 1.85 -9.16
CA PHE A 20 5.54 0.67 -9.95
C PHE A 20 6.00 0.77 -11.41
N ALA A 21 5.81 1.93 -12.05
CA ALA A 21 6.26 2.15 -13.42
C ALA A 21 7.78 2.05 -13.57
N SER A 22 8.53 2.64 -12.62
CA SER A 22 9.99 2.56 -12.60
C SER A 22 10.50 1.13 -12.38
N ILE A 23 9.85 0.34 -11.52
CA ILE A 23 10.19 -1.08 -11.34
C ILE A 23 10.00 -1.85 -12.65
N ALA A 24 8.91 -1.62 -13.39
CA ALA A 24 8.68 -2.27 -14.68
C ALA A 24 9.79 -1.93 -15.69
N LEU A 25 10.23 -0.67 -15.75
CA LEU A 25 11.35 -0.25 -16.61
C LEU A 25 12.68 -0.88 -16.20
N LEU A 26 12.95 -1.00 -14.90
CA LEU A 26 14.17 -1.64 -14.39
C LEU A 26 14.18 -3.16 -14.57
N ILE A 27 13.00 -3.78 -14.69
CA ILE A 27 12.87 -5.20 -14.97
C ILE A 27 13.02 -5.51 -16.47
N ALA A 28 12.79 -4.53 -17.36
CA ALA A 28 12.82 -4.72 -18.81
C ALA A 28 14.11 -5.37 -19.36
N PRO A 29 15.33 -5.06 -18.86
CA PRO A 29 16.55 -5.71 -19.32
C PRO A 29 16.65 -7.20 -19.00
N TYR A 30 15.84 -7.74 -18.07
CA TYR A 30 15.84 -9.17 -17.72
C TYR A 30 15.09 -10.05 -18.74
N GLY A 31 14.58 -9.46 -19.83
CA GLY A 31 14.03 -10.17 -20.97
C GLY A 31 12.50 -10.15 -21.03
N ALA A 32 11.99 -10.59 -22.19
CA ALA A 32 10.56 -10.51 -22.51
C ALA A 32 9.69 -11.32 -21.55
N ALA A 33 10.15 -12.51 -21.12
CA ALA A 33 9.39 -13.35 -20.19
C ALA A 33 9.23 -12.69 -18.80
N ALA A 34 10.27 -12.03 -18.30
CA ALA A 34 10.23 -11.31 -17.02
C ALA A 34 9.29 -10.10 -17.09
N SER A 35 9.34 -9.33 -18.19
CA SER A 35 8.45 -8.19 -18.40
C SER A 35 6.99 -8.60 -18.56
N ALA A 36 6.72 -9.67 -19.32
CA ALA A 36 5.38 -10.22 -19.48
C ALA A 36 4.81 -10.70 -18.14
N SER A 37 5.60 -11.44 -17.36
CA SER A 37 5.20 -11.91 -16.03
C SER A 37 4.91 -10.75 -15.07
N GLN A 38 5.74 -9.71 -15.07
CA GLN A 38 5.55 -8.51 -14.28
C GLN A 38 4.28 -7.74 -14.69
N GLN A 39 3.95 -7.71 -15.99
CA GLN A 39 2.74 -7.08 -16.48
C GLN A 39 1.48 -7.82 -16.00
N ILE A 40 1.50 -9.16 -16.03
CA ILE A 40 0.40 -9.99 -15.47
C ILE A 40 0.21 -9.68 -13.98
N ALA A 41 1.29 -9.67 -13.21
CA ALA A 41 1.23 -9.33 -11.79
C ALA A 41 0.67 -7.92 -11.56
N SER A 42 1.13 -6.93 -12.33
CA SER A 42 0.66 -5.53 -12.22
C SER A 42 -0.82 -5.38 -12.55
N SER A 43 -1.33 -6.13 -13.54
CA SER A 43 -2.76 -6.15 -13.85
C SER A 43 -3.59 -6.71 -12.70
N LEU A 44 -3.14 -7.79 -12.06
CA LEU A 44 -3.80 -8.37 -10.89
C LEU A 44 -3.74 -7.43 -9.67
N THR A 45 -2.60 -6.75 -9.46
CA THR A 45 -2.47 -5.69 -8.43
C THR A 45 -3.54 -4.63 -8.60
N GLY A 46 -3.75 -4.14 -9.83
CA GLY A 46 -4.77 -3.11 -10.11
C GLY A 46 -6.17 -3.54 -9.70
N VAL A 47 -6.55 -4.79 -9.99
CA VAL A 47 -7.86 -5.34 -9.61
C VAL A 47 -8.02 -5.39 -8.09
N VAL A 48 -7.05 -5.96 -7.37
CA VAL A 48 -7.16 -6.11 -5.90
C VAL A 48 -7.02 -4.77 -5.17
N TYR A 49 -6.23 -3.84 -5.72
CA TYR A 49 -6.09 -2.49 -5.20
C TYR A 49 -7.43 -1.73 -5.23
N MET A 50 -8.28 -1.91 -6.25
CA MET A 50 -9.59 -1.25 -6.31
C MET A 50 -10.52 -1.63 -5.15
N PHE A 51 -10.53 -2.90 -4.73
CA PHE A 51 -11.30 -3.34 -3.56
C PHE A 51 -10.82 -2.66 -2.28
N SER A 52 -9.50 -2.61 -2.11
CA SER A 52 -8.85 -2.00 -0.95
C SER A 52 -9.09 -0.49 -0.90
N LEU A 53 -8.99 0.18 -2.04
CA LEU A 53 -9.24 1.60 -2.22
C LEU A 53 -10.70 1.97 -1.93
N SER A 54 -11.65 1.15 -2.39
CA SER A 54 -13.08 1.36 -2.12
C SER A 54 -13.38 1.36 -0.62
N LEU A 55 -12.88 0.35 0.11
CA LEU A 55 -13.05 0.26 1.55
C LEU A 55 -12.31 1.37 2.31
N ALA A 56 -11.13 1.79 1.83
CA ALA A 56 -10.40 2.92 2.39
C ALA A 56 -11.19 4.23 2.26
N ASN A 57 -11.79 4.47 1.09
CA ASN A 57 -12.66 5.63 0.85
C ASN A 57 -13.90 5.61 1.75
N ALA A 58 -14.60 4.48 1.83
CA ALA A 58 -15.77 4.34 2.70
C ALA A 58 -15.41 4.62 4.17
N THR A 59 -14.31 4.03 4.65
CA THR A 59 -13.82 4.24 6.02
C THR A 59 -13.46 5.71 6.27
N MET A 60 -12.76 6.35 5.31
CA MET A 60 -12.40 7.77 5.40
C MET A 60 -13.64 8.66 5.50
N VAL A 61 -14.63 8.49 4.61
CA VAL A 61 -15.83 9.34 4.58
C VAL A 61 -16.64 9.19 5.87
N LEU A 62 -16.90 7.96 6.31
CA LEU A 62 -17.67 7.71 7.54
C LEU A 62 -16.94 8.25 8.78
N THR A 63 -15.61 8.10 8.84
CA THR A 63 -14.80 8.66 9.92
C THR A 63 -14.83 10.18 9.90
N ALA A 64 -14.66 10.80 8.72
CA ALA A 64 -14.68 12.25 8.55
C ALA A 64 -16.03 12.87 8.93
N GLN A 65 -17.15 12.21 8.60
CA GLN A 65 -18.49 12.64 9.00
C GLN A 65 -18.64 12.67 10.52
N ARG A 66 -18.19 11.62 11.23
CA ARG A 66 -18.26 11.57 12.70
C ARG A 66 -17.30 12.55 13.37
N LEU A 67 -16.12 12.76 12.80
CA LEU A 67 -15.18 13.81 13.25
C LEU A 67 -15.79 15.20 13.09
N GLY A 68 -16.45 15.48 11.95
CA GLY A 68 -17.13 16.75 11.70
C GLY A 68 -18.36 16.98 12.60
N ALA A 69 -18.96 15.91 13.12
CA ALA A 69 -20.04 15.96 14.10
C ALA A 69 -19.56 15.97 15.57
N GLU A 70 -18.26 16.20 15.80
CA GLU A 70 -17.60 16.22 17.12
C GLU A 70 -17.74 14.92 17.94
N LYS A 71 -18.21 13.84 17.30
CA LYS A 71 -18.39 12.51 17.90
C LYS A 71 -17.09 11.70 17.80
N ILE A 72 -16.05 12.15 18.50
CA ILE A 72 -14.69 11.62 18.38
C ILE A 72 -14.60 10.12 18.73
N HIS A 73 -15.30 9.67 19.77
CA HIS A 73 -15.32 8.25 20.16
C HIS A 73 -15.95 7.38 19.07
N GLU A 74 -17.09 7.80 18.54
CA GLU A 74 -17.76 7.11 17.43
C GLU A 74 -16.88 7.11 16.16
N ALA A 75 -16.20 8.22 15.87
CA ALA A 75 -15.28 8.30 14.74
C ALA A 75 -14.13 7.28 14.85
N ARG A 76 -13.55 7.12 16.05
CA ARG A 76 -12.48 6.15 16.29
C ARG A 76 -12.98 4.72 16.12
N GLU A 77 -14.17 4.43 16.62
CA GLU A 77 -14.78 3.11 16.47
C GLU A 77 -15.08 2.80 15.00
N MET A 78 -15.65 3.76 14.25
CA MET A 78 -15.88 3.63 12.82
C MET A 78 -14.59 3.38 12.03
N ALA A 79 -13.53 4.14 12.32
CA ALA A 79 -12.22 3.92 11.69
C ALA A 79 -11.68 2.51 11.97
N ARG A 80 -11.81 2.03 13.23
CA ARG A 80 -11.35 0.70 13.62
C ARG A 80 -12.16 -0.42 12.96
N LEU A 81 -13.48 -0.27 12.87
CA LEU A 81 -14.35 -1.24 12.20
C LEU A 81 -14.05 -1.30 10.70
N GLY A 82 -13.99 -0.14 10.03
CA GLY A 82 -13.63 -0.04 8.62
C GLY A 82 -12.28 -0.68 8.31
N MET A 83 -11.26 -0.39 9.13
CA MET A 83 -9.94 -0.99 9.00
C MET A 83 -9.95 -2.51 9.21
N LYS A 84 -10.68 -3.03 10.21
CA LYS A 84 -10.84 -4.49 10.38
C LYS A 84 -11.50 -5.14 9.17
N THR A 85 -12.57 -4.55 8.65
CA THR A 85 -13.27 -5.09 7.46
C THR A 85 -12.39 -5.06 6.22
N ALA A 86 -11.62 -3.99 6.03
CA ALA A 86 -10.67 -3.88 4.95
C ALA A 86 -9.55 -4.91 5.04
N MET A 87 -9.01 -5.14 6.24
CA MET A 87 -7.94 -6.12 6.45
C MET A 87 -8.44 -7.56 6.31
N ALA A 88 -9.66 -7.87 6.74
CA ALA A 88 -10.28 -9.16 6.47
C ALA A 88 -10.47 -9.39 4.97
N THR A 89 -10.93 -8.37 4.24
CA THR A 89 -11.10 -8.44 2.78
C THR A 89 -9.77 -8.59 2.06
N ALA A 90 -8.75 -7.80 2.44
CA ALA A 90 -7.41 -7.89 1.87
C ALA A 90 -6.77 -9.25 2.14
N ALA A 91 -6.94 -9.81 3.34
CA ALA A 91 -6.46 -11.16 3.67
C ALA A 91 -7.16 -12.23 2.82
N PHE A 92 -8.48 -12.13 2.66
CA PHE A 92 -9.24 -13.02 1.78
C PHE A 92 -8.73 -12.95 0.33
N MET A 93 -8.56 -11.75 -0.21
CA MET A 93 -8.03 -11.56 -1.57
C MET A 93 -6.60 -12.09 -1.71
N ALA A 94 -5.74 -11.88 -0.72
CA ALA A 94 -4.38 -12.43 -0.71
C ALA A 94 -4.39 -13.97 -0.72
N LEU A 95 -5.28 -14.60 0.05
CA LEU A 95 -5.45 -16.07 0.02
C LEU A 95 -5.95 -16.54 -1.35
N CYS A 96 -6.94 -15.86 -1.93
CA CYS A 96 -7.42 -16.18 -3.29
C CYS A 96 -6.29 -16.07 -4.34
N LEU A 97 -5.46 -15.03 -4.27
CA LEU A 97 -4.30 -14.89 -5.15
C LEU A 97 -3.28 -16.01 -4.93
N PHE A 98 -2.96 -16.33 -3.68
CA PHE A 98 -1.94 -17.32 -3.36
C PHE A 98 -2.34 -18.74 -3.80
N PHE A 99 -3.57 -19.16 -3.52
CA PHE A 99 -4.08 -20.47 -3.93
C PHE A 99 -4.48 -20.52 -5.41
N GLY A 100 -4.89 -19.39 -5.98
CA GLY A 100 -5.27 -19.26 -7.39
C GLY A 100 -4.11 -18.96 -8.34
N LYS A 101 -2.87 -18.81 -7.85
CA LYS A 101 -1.72 -18.31 -8.61
C LYS A 101 -1.48 -19.03 -9.94
N ASP A 102 -1.59 -20.36 -9.94
CA ASP A 102 -1.31 -21.17 -11.14
C ASP A 102 -2.45 -21.06 -12.15
N MET A 103 -3.69 -21.06 -11.69
CA MET A 103 -4.87 -20.86 -12.55
C MET A 103 -4.85 -19.47 -13.18
N LEU A 104 -4.55 -18.43 -12.40
CA LEU A 104 -4.47 -17.06 -12.86
C LEU A 104 -3.32 -16.86 -13.85
N ALA A 105 -2.14 -17.43 -13.57
CA ALA A 105 -1.01 -17.33 -14.48
C ALA A 105 -1.30 -17.99 -15.84
N ASN A 106 -1.85 -19.21 -15.84
CA ASN A 106 -2.22 -19.93 -17.07
C ASN A 106 -3.40 -19.28 -17.82
N ALA A 107 -4.24 -18.50 -17.14
CA ALA A 107 -5.30 -17.74 -17.79
C ALA A 107 -4.77 -16.54 -18.58
N TYR A 108 -3.63 -15.96 -18.15
CA TYR A 108 -3.01 -14.80 -18.81
C TYR A 108 -1.93 -15.18 -19.82
N ALA A 109 -1.18 -16.25 -19.56
CA ALA A 109 -0.01 -16.63 -20.35
C ALA A 109 -0.23 -17.98 -21.07
N THR A 110 0.08 -18.00 -22.36
CA THR A 110 0.10 -19.24 -23.17
C THR A 110 1.47 -19.92 -23.14
N ASP A 111 2.55 -19.15 -22.96
CA ASP A 111 3.91 -19.68 -22.83
C ASP A 111 4.12 -20.23 -21.40
N PRO A 112 4.47 -21.53 -21.26
CA PRO A 112 4.73 -22.15 -19.96
C PRO A 112 5.79 -21.42 -19.12
N ALA A 113 6.84 -20.87 -19.74
CA ALA A 113 7.90 -20.18 -19.01
C ALA A 113 7.42 -18.86 -18.37
N VAL A 114 6.51 -18.15 -19.06
CA VAL A 114 5.87 -16.94 -18.56
C VAL A 114 4.85 -17.30 -17.47
N ALA A 115 4.07 -18.36 -17.66
CA ALA A 115 3.09 -18.80 -16.67
C ALA A 115 3.77 -19.20 -15.34
N GLU A 116 4.88 -19.94 -15.40
CA GLU A 116 5.63 -20.33 -14.20
C GLU A 116 6.18 -19.12 -13.44
N THR A 117 6.80 -18.18 -14.15
CA THR A 117 7.35 -16.97 -13.56
C THR A 117 6.25 -16.07 -13.00
N ALA A 118 5.14 -15.92 -13.73
CA ALA A 118 3.98 -15.15 -13.28
C ALA A 118 3.34 -15.74 -12.02
N ALA A 119 3.20 -17.07 -11.93
CA ALA A 119 2.66 -17.74 -10.74
C ALA A 119 3.51 -17.43 -9.49
N LEU A 120 4.83 -17.40 -9.63
CA LEU A 120 5.73 -16.99 -8.54
C LEU A 120 5.50 -15.52 -8.16
N LEU A 121 5.42 -14.61 -9.12
CA LEU A 121 5.17 -13.19 -8.84
C LEU A 121 3.79 -12.95 -8.19
N ILE A 122 2.77 -13.72 -8.56
CA ILE A 122 1.44 -13.66 -7.94
C ILE A 122 1.50 -14.07 -6.46
N ALA A 123 2.35 -15.06 -6.11
CA ALA A 123 2.56 -15.42 -4.71
C ALA A 123 3.20 -14.28 -3.90
N TRP A 124 4.19 -13.58 -4.48
CA TRP A 124 4.78 -12.37 -3.88
C TRP A 124 3.77 -11.23 -3.76
N LEU A 125 2.93 -11.05 -4.79
CA LEU A 125 1.85 -10.08 -4.80
C LEU A 125 0.87 -10.30 -3.65
N ALA A 126 0.52 -11.55 -3.32
CA ALA A 126 -0.40 -11.83 -2.22
C ALA A 126 0.07 -11.23 -0.89
N ILE A 127 1.37 -11.35 -0.57
CA ILE A 127 1.95 -10.80 0.65
C ILE A 127 2.04 -9.27 0.56
N HIS A 128 2.54 -8.76 -0.57
CA HIS A 128 2.67 -7.33 -0.81
C HIS A 128 1.32 -6.62 -0.67
N GLN A 129 0.26 -7.17 -1.28
CA GLN A 129 -1.08 -6.59 -1.31
C GLN A 129 -1.68 -6.43 0.09
N TRP A 130 -1.43 -7.37 1.00
CA TRP A 130 -1.93 -7.27 2.36
C TRP A 130 -1.31 -6.07 3.10
N LEU A 131 0.00 -5.90 2.99
CA LEU A 131 0.72 -4.74 3.56
C LEU A 131 0.34 -3.43 2.87
N ASP A 132 0.22 -3.45 1.55
CA ASP A 132 -0.20 -2.29 0.76
C ASP A 132 -1.60 -1.79 1.18
N SER A 133 -2.51 -2.73 1.36
CA SER A 133 -3.86 -2.43 1.87
C SER A 133 -3.80 -1.79 3.25
N LEU A 134 -2.90 -2.25 4.13
CA LEU A 134 -2.76 -1.74 5.50
C LEU A 134 -2.26 -0.29 5.52
N GLN A 135 -1.18 0.04 4.80
CA GLN A 135 -0.69 1.42 4.69
C GLN A 135 -1.73 2.34 4.06
N LEU A 136 -2.47 1.85 3.05
CA LEU A 136 -3.54 2.59 2.39
C LEU A 136 -4.63 2.98 3.39
N GLN A 137 -5.11 2.03 4.21
CA GLN A 137 -6.12 2.32 5.23
C GLN A 137 -5.66 3.40 6.21
N TYR A 138 -4.41 3.33 6.71
CA TYR A 138 -3.89 4.36 7.59
C TYR A 138 -3.80 5.73 6.91
N ALA A 139 -3.31 5.80 5.68
CA ALA A 139 -3.22 7.04 4.92
C ALA A 139 -4.60 7.69 4.74
N PHE A 140 -5.65 6.90 4.46
CA PHE A 140 -7.02 7.39 4.30
C PHE A 140 -7.67 7.81 5.61
N VAL A 141 -7.41 7.11 6.72
CA VAL A 141 -7.84 7.57 8.06
C VAL A 141 -7.17 8.91 8.41
N LEU A 142 -5.90 9.09 8.09
CA LEU A 142 -5.21 10.38 8.28
C LEU A 142 -5.79 11.50 7.40
N ARG A 143 -6.23 11.19 6.18
CA ARG A 143 -6.96 12.14 5.32
C ARG A 143 -8.28 12.58 5.96
N ALA A 144 -8.98 11.70 6.67
CA ALA A 144 -10.19 12.09 7.44
C ALA A 144 -9.87 13.14 8.53
N HIS A 145 -8.65 13.12 9.08
CA HIS A 145 -8.13 14.14 10.00
C HIS A 145 -7.52 15.36 9.29
N LYS A 146 -7.66 15.50 7.96
CA LYS A 146 -6.99 16.52 7.14
C LYS A 146 -5.45 16.49 7.26
N VAL A 147 -4.86 15.33 7.55
CA VAL A 147 -3.41 15.12 7.60
C VAL A 147 -2.96 14.39 6.34
N ALA A 148 -2.42 15.12 5.35
CA ALA A 148 -1.99 14.56 4.07
C ALA A 148 -0.48 14.70 3.79
N SER A 149 0.18 15.72 4.35
CA SER A 149 1.60 15.99 4.08
C SER A 149 2.55 14.96 4.69
N LEU A 150 2.23 14.41 5.86
CA LEU A 150 3.08 13.41 6.50
C LEU A 150 3.03 12.05 5.78
N PRO A 151 1.86 11.52 5.38
CA PRO A 151 1.80 10.34 4.50
C PRO A 151 2.62 10.48 3.23
N PHE A 152 2.59 11.64 2.58
CA PHE A 152 3.39 11.92 1.39
C PHE A 152 4.89 11.68 1.62
N TRP A 153 5.48 12.28 2.65
CA TRP A 153 6.90 12.10 2.92
C TRP A 153 7.25 10.68 3.35
N ILE A 154 6.36 9.99 4.06
CA ILE A 154 6.55 8.58 4.39
C ILE A 154 6.59 7.72 3.12
N TYR A 155 5.72 7.98 2.15
CA TYR A 155 5.68 7.25 0.88
C TYR A 155 6.95 7.51 0.05
N VAL A 156 7.40 8.76 -0.02
CA VAL A 156 8.69 9.10 -0.67
C VAL A 156 9.85 8.32 -0.05
N ALA A 157 9.94 8.29 1.28
CA ALA A 157 11.03 7.60 1.97
C ALA A 157 10.94 6.06 1.82
N CYS A 158 9.74 5.50 1.98
CA CYS A 158 9.56 4.05 1.98
C CYS A 158 9.49 3.49 0.56
N LEU A 159 8.52 3.91 -0.26
CA LEU A 159 8.28 3.27 -1.56
C LEU A 159 9.35 3.65 -2.58
N TRP A 160 9.77 4.90 -2.60
CA TRP A 160 10.85 5.36 -3.49
C TRP A 160 12.23 5.02 -2.92
N GLY A 161 12.51 5.36 -1.66
CA GLY A 161 13.80 5.08 -1.04
C GLY A 161 14.06 3.58 -0.84
N ILE A 162 13.25 2.93 -0.01
CA ILE A 162 13.44 1.51 0.33
C ILE A 162 12.99 0.60 -0.82
N GLY A 163 11.83 0.84 -1.41
CA GLY A 163 11.25 -0.01 -2.44
C GLY A 163 12.03 0.05 -3.76
N LEU A 164 12.02 1.21 -4.41
CA LEU A 164 12.70 1.40 -5.70
C LEU A 164 14.22 1.44 -5.54
N GLY A 165 14.74 2.29 -4.64
CA GLY A 165 16.18 2.43 -4.40
C GLY A 165 16.81 1.16 -3.84
N GLY A 166 16.20 0.56 -2.82
CA GLY A 166 16.64 -0.71 -2.25
C GLY A 166 16.52 -1.88 -3.24
N GLY A 167 15.44 -1.93 -4.04
CA GLY A 167 15.25 -2.91 -5.10
C GLY A 167 16.35 -2.82 -6.16
N ALA A 168 16.62 -1.62 -6.67
CA ALA A 168 17.69 -1.38 -7.64
C ALA A 168 19.07 -1.75 -7.06
N TRP A 169 19.34 -1.35 -5.80
CA TRP A 169 20.60 -1.67 -5.16
C TRP A 169 20.80 -3.18 -4.96
N LEU A 170 19.77 -3.91 -4.52
CA LEU A 170 19.80 -5.38 -4.43
C LEU A 170 19.97 -6.04 -5.80
N SER A 171 19.34 -5.46 -6.83
CA SER A 171 19.38 -5.99 -8.19
C SER A 171 20.73 -5.78 -8.87
N PHE A 172 21.47 -4.70 -8.58
CA PHE A 172 22.73 -4.39 -9.28
C PHE A 172 24.00 -4.52 -8.43
N SER A 173 23.93 -4.37 -7.10
CA SER A 173 25.12 -4.15 -6.26
C SER A 173 25.08 -4.82 -4.88
N GLY A 174 24.11 -5.71 -4.62
CA GLY A 174 23.81 -6.25 -3.28
C GLY A 174 25.02 -6.73 -2.45
N LEU A 175 24.85 -6.71 -1.12
CA LEU A 175 25.88 -7.01 -0.10
C LEU A 175 26.64 -8.35 -0.28
N PHE A 176 26.07 -9.33 -0.99
CA PHE A 176 26.65 -10.65 -1.22
C PHE A 176 26.64 -11.07 -2.71
N GLY A 177 26.53 -10.10 -3.62
CA GLY A 177 26.32 -10.32 -5.05
C GLY A 177 24.95 -9.82 -5.51
N SER A 178 24.85 -9.54 -6.81
CA SER A 178 23.61 -9.12 -7.44
C SER A 178 22.64 -10.30 -7.53
N PHE A 179 21.39 -10.11 -7.10
CA PHE A 179 20.34 -11.10 -7.28
C PHE A 179 19.94 -11.29 -8.76
N GLN A 180 20.31 -10.36 -9.67
CA GLN A 180 19.96 -10.29 -11.10
C GLN A 180 18.53 -10.79 -11.43
N ASP A 181 17.57 -10.47 -10.57
CA ASP A 181 16.24 -11.09 -10.63
C ASP A 181 15.17 -10.10 -10.18
N ALA A 182 14.05 -10.10 -10.91
CA ALA A 182 12.84 -9.35 -10.58
C ALA A 182 12.40 -9.53 -9.13
N ARG A 183 12.70 -10.68 -8.50
CA ARG A 183 12.45 -10.95 -7.07
C ARG A 183 13.04 -9.91 -6.12
N ALA A 184 14.16 -9.26 -6.47
CA ALA A 184 14.78 -8.23 -5.65
C ALA A 184 13.84 -7.03 -5.41
N PHE A 185 13.11 -6.61 -6.44
CA PHE A 185 12.15 -5.51 -6.36
C PHE A 185 10.92 -5.87 -5.51
N TRP A 186 10.44 -7.13 -5.60
CA TRP A 186 9.33 -7.60 -4.78
C TRP A 186 9.69 -7.68 -3.30
N TRP A 187 10.90 -8.15 -2.98
CA TRP A 187 11.42 -8.12 -1.60
C TRP A 187 11.50 -6.69 -1.06
N ALA A 188 12.16 -5.80 -1.80
CA ALA A 188 12.30 -4.40 -1.39
C ALA A 188 10.93 -3.71 -1.24
N GLY A 189 9.98 -4.00 -2.14
CA GLY A 189 8.61 -3.51 -2.09
C GLY A 189 7.84 -3.97 -0.85
N ILE A 190 7.96 -5.23 -0.46
CA ILE A 190 7.35 -5.76 0.78
C ILE A 190 7.94 -5.07 2.01
N VAL A 191 9.27 -4.92 2.07
CA VAL A 191 9.94 -4.23 3.18
C VAL A 191 9.51 -2.77 3.24
N ALA A 192 9.41 -2.09 2.09
CA ALA A 192 8.92 -0.73 2.00
C ALA A 192 7.48 -0.59 2.50
N CYS A 193 6.57 -1.47 2.06
CA CYS A 193 5.17 -1.45 2.50
C CYS A 193 5.03 -1.77 4.00
N ALA A 194 5.85 -2.67 4.53
CA ALA A 194 5.89 -2.96 5.97
C ALA A 194 6.38 -1.73 6.76
N ALA A 195 7.47 -1.10 6.33
CA ALA A 195 8.00 0.11 6.95
C ALA A 195 6.99 1.26 6.92
N ALA A 196 6.34 1.49 5.78
CA ALA A 196 5.30 2.50 5.62
C ALA A 196 4.07 2.21 6.48
N SER A 197 3.62 0.94 6.55
CA SER A 197 2.52 0.51 7.41
C SER A 197 2.80 0.78 8.88
N ILE A 198 4.03 0.51 9.34
CA ILE A 198 4.45 0.79 10.72
C ILE A 198 4.47 2.30 10.97
N ALA A 199 5.12 3.07 10.09
CA ALA A 199 5.24 4.53 10.24
C ALA A 199 3.87 5.23 10.24
N LEU A 200 2.99 4.86 9.31
CA LEU A 200 1.63 5.40 9.23
C LEU A 200 0.73 4.92 10.37
N GLY A 201 0.88 3.67 10.82
CA GLY A 201 0.18 3.16 11.99
C GLY A 201 0.54 3.94 13.26
N MET A 202 1.84 4.19 13.47
CA MET A 202 2.32 5.03 14.57
C MET A 202 1.79 6.46 14.47
N LEU A 203 1.80 7.05 13.28
CA LEU A 203 1.28 8.40 13.05
C LEU A 203 -0.24 8.48 13.30
N THR A 204 -0.99 7.50 12.83
CA THR A 204 -2.44 7.38 13.08
C THR A 204 -2.72 7.29 14.58
N ASN A 205 -1.99 6.44 15.30
CA ASN A 205 -2.16 6.30 16.75
C ASN A 205 -1.83 7.61 17.50
N ARG A 206 -0.74 8.29 17.15
CA ARG A 206 -0.38 9.60 17.71
C ARG A 206 -1.43 10.66 17.42
N THR A 207 -2.04 10.63 16.23
CA THR A 207 -3.09 11.57 15.83
C THR A 207 -4.34 11.36 16.68
N TRP A 208 -4.77 10.11 16.86
CA TRP A 208 -5.89 9.78 17.76
C TRP A 208 -5.64 10.19 19.21
N GLN A 209 -4.43 9.94 19.74
CA GLN A 209 -4.08 10.35 21.10
C GLN A 209 -4.19 11.86 21.30
N ARG A 210 -3.67 12.66 20.35
CA ARG A 210 -3.76 14.13 20.40
C ARG A 210 -5.22 14.62 20.39
N VAL A 211 -6.05 14.09 19.50
CA VAL A 211 -7.46 14.48 19.40
C VAL A 211 -8.21 14.14 20.69
N LEU A 212 -7.99 12.94 21.25
CA LEU A 212 -8.62 12.53 22.51
C LEU A 212 -8.15 13.37 23.70
N SER A 213 -6.85 13.70 23.79
CA SER A 213 -6.34 14.55 24.88
C SER A 213 -6.92 15.96 24.85
N SER A 214 -7.16 16.53 23.66
CA SER A 214 -7.78 17.84 23.52
C SER A 214 -9.23 17.87 24.02
N CYS A 215 -9.98 16.80 23.81
CA CYS A 215 -11.35 16.68 24.30
C CYS A 215 -11.41 16.56 25.83
N VAL A 216 -10.48 15.81 26.45
CA VAL A 216 -10.40 15.69 27.91
C VAL A 216 -10.02 17.02 28.57
N GLY A 217 -9.10 17.78 27.96
CA GLY A 217 -8.71 19.11 28.45
C GLY A 217 -9.82 20.16 28.38
N GLN A 218 -10.81 20.02 27.48
CA GLN A 218 -11.96 20.91 27.40
C GLN A 218 -13.10 20.54 28.38
N ALA A 219 -13.12 19.31 28.89
CA ALA A 219 -14.17 18.82 29.78
C ALA A 219 -13.94 19.11 31.28
N GLN A 220 -12.84 19.79 31.64
CA GLN A 220 -12.64 20.32 33.00
C GLN A 220 -13.03 21.81 33.03
N PRO A 221 -14.24 22.16 33.50
CA PRO A 221 -14.54 23.55 33.81
C PRO A 221 -13.78 23.97 35.07
N HIS A 222 -13.10 25.12 34.99
CA HIS A 222 -12.69 25.91 36.15
C HIS A 222 -13.91 26.46 36.89
#